data_AF-A0A7M3X620-F1
#
_entry.id   AF-A0A7M3X620-F1
#
_cell.length_a   1.000
_cell.length_b   1.000
_cell.length_c   1.000
_cell.angle_alpha   90.00
_cell.angle_beta   90.00
_cell.angle_gamma   90.00
#
_symmetry.space_group_name_H-M   'P 1'
#
loop_
_entity.id
_entity.type
_entity.pdbx_description
1 polymer ?
#
loop_
_entity_poly.entity_id
_entity_poly.type
_entity_poly.pdbx_seq_one_letter_code
_entity_poly.pdbx_strand_id
1 'polypeptide(L)'
;MDLKAGESMMLTLLAPPRTDTAVFMLGEYGRENWPIRTIEESWRTWIQRDANERTDNPGIQRIAAVNGTLDTVLPSNSTGGAVLAVRVPIERPMAAAYSESDGGRHSTGLVDGLNVFNYISHMSDETPDLTDAADGAVGYLDRWAGQGNAAYEDAAQYLIGNLESFGLEVITQRFTYDSLMTGAQNPEAYNICGYRFGEVNPDKWMVFGAHFDIAPPVNGGMLDPHIFGRTYGTRVGAYDNTAGTAMVLTVAEAMANFNTRNTMVFCLWSGEEGGKRGSDFWTDYWVKEDNPNVEVTNYVNLDMAGVNWPGGGGAPCGGNHGGGEGGCDPQPAVDPDGYPKDEEVWPMRVYIGPSLDHDIMNQPGMVGLAMWIGSDAIGVEEQMSMLLGTDHPADTWKVDDWMAKDRPEIIVYEDTTARSDHATFQDNLGTVTMGFGGLVDGYWCYHQTCDTVDEMIDWMDTTGKDYGDERSGTSNLVDALDTITWWATYSFFHLDENPVRNAYL
;
A
#
# COMPACT_ATOMS: atom_id res chain seq x y z
N MET A 1 -10.50 6.75 -30.12
CA MET A 1 -11.34 5.84 -30.92
C MET A 1 -12.05 6.65 -31.99
N ASP A 2 -12.24 6.10 -33.18
CA ASP A 2 -12.97 6.76 -34.27
C ASP A 2 -14.24 5.98 -34.59
N LEU A 3 -15.40 6.64 -34.58
CA LEU A 3 -16.69 6.04 -34.91
C LEU A 3 -17.38 6.89 -35.98
N LYS A 4 -17.81 6.25 -37.07
CA LYS A 4 -18.62 6.88 -38.12
C LYS A 4 -20.10 6.82 -37.78
N ALA A 5 -20.89 7.65 -38.48
CA ALA A 5 -22.34 7.65 -38.32
C ALA A 5 -22.93 6.25 -38.57
N GLY A 6 -23.70 5.75 -37.59
CA GLY A 6 -24.31 4.43 -37.62
C GLY A 6 -23.45 3.31 -37.03
N GLU A 7 -22.19 3.57 -36.68
CA GLU A 7 -21.34 2.62 -35.95
C GLU A 7 -21.59 2.70 -34.45
N SER A 8 -21.40 1.58 -33.78
CA SER A 8 -21.48 1.46 -32.32
C SER A 8 -20.40 0.53 -31.82
N MET A 9 -19.82 0.83 -30.66
CA MET A 9 -18.88 -0.05 -29.97
C MET A 9 -19.25 -0.17 -28.50
N MET A 10 -18.90 -1.30 -27.90
CA MET A 10 -19.01 -1.53 -26.46
C MET A 10 -17.63 -1.43 -25.83
N LEU A 11 -17.53 -0.70 -24.74
CA LEU A 11 -16.32 -0.58 -23.92
C LEU A 11 -16.62 -1.12 -22.54
N THR A 12 -15.72 -1.95 -22.04
CA THR A 12 -15.70 -2.39 -20.65
C THR A 12 -14.51 -1.71 -19.99
N LEU A 13 -14.76 -0.97 -18.93
CA LEU A 13 -13.76 -0.16 -18.23
C LEU A 13 -13.75 -0.57 -16.77
N LEU A 14 -12.56 -0.64 -16.17
CA LEU A 14 -12.43 -0.67 -14.71
C LEU A 14 -12.63 0.76 -14.21
N ALA A 15 -13.77 1.01 -13.55
CA ALA A 15 -14.04 2.32 -12.98
C ALA A 15 -13.12 2.60 -11.78
N PRO A 16 -12.64 3.84 -11.62
CA PRO A 16 -11.94 4.24 -10.41
C PRO A 16 -12.81 4.01 -9.16
N PRO A 17 -12.20 3.55 -8.05
CA PRO A 17 -12.91 3.04 -6.88
C PRO A 17 -13.43 4.13 -5.95
N ARG A 18 -12.89 5.34 -6.07
CA ARG A 18 -13.06 6.43 -5.11
C ARG A 18 -13.39 7.76 -5.78
N THR A 19 -13.75 7.74 -7.06
CA THR A 19 -14.29 8.91 -7.75
C THR A 19 -15.69 8.66 -8.28
N ASP A 20 -16.45 9.75 -8.36
CA ASP A 20 -17.85 9.77 -8.80
C ASP A 20 -18.00 10.21 -10.26
N THR A 21 -16.89 10.52 -10.95
CA THR A 21 -16.91 11.21 -12.24
C THR A 21 -15.94 10.56 -13.21
N ALA A 22 -16.48 9.97 -14.28
CA ALA A 22 -15.74 9.62 -15.49
C ALA A 22 -15.90 10.72 -16.55
N VAL A 23 -14.85 10.96 -17.33
CA VAL A 23 -14.85 11.97 -18.40
C VAL A 23 -14.56 11.33 -19.75
N PHE A 24 -15.51 11.43 -20.66
CA PHE A 24 -15.37 11.02 -22.05
C PHE A 24 -15.14 12.26 -22.92
N MET A 25 -13.94 12.36 -23.51
CA MET A 25 -13.62 13.44 -24.43
C MET A 25 -14.03 13.09 -25.86
N LEU A 26 -14.73 14.01 -26.50
CA LEU A 26 -15.24 13.90 -27.86
C LEU A 26 -14.62 15.01 -28.71
N GLY A 27 -14.17 14.64 -29.90
CA GLY A 27 -13.54 15.53 -30.87
C GLY A 27 -13.90 15.12 -32.30
N GLU A 28 -13.30 15.79 -33.27
CA GLU A 28 -13.50 15.45 -34.68
C GLU A 28 -12.96 14.05 -35.00
N TYR A 29 -13.56 13.41 -36.00
CA TYR A 29 -13.11 12.10 -36.49
C TYR A 29 -11.64 12.17 -36.93
N GLY A 30 -10.82 11.21 -36.50
CA GLY A 30 -9.39 11.18 -36.82
C GLY A 30 -8.54 12.14 -35.98
N ARG A 31 -9.09 12.72 -34.92
CA ARG A 31 -8.32 13.57 -34.00
C ARG A 31 -7.19 12.77 -33.32
N GLU A 32 -5.98 13.29 -33.46
CA GLU A 32 -4.77 12.66 -32.91
C GLU A 32 -4.36 13.23 -31.56
N ASN A 33 -4.53 14.53 -31.31
CA ASN A 33 -4.04 15.19 -30.10
C ASN A 33 -5.19 15.53 -29.13
N TRP A 34 -4.99 15.29 -27.84
CA TRP A 34 -6.01 15.46 -26.80
C TRP A 34 -5.45 16.22 -25.60
N PRO A 35 -6.20 17.16 -25.00
CA PRO A 35 -5.80 17.79 -23.75
C PRO A 35 -5.97 16.79 -22.60
N ILE A 36 -5.11 16.88 -21.59
CA ILE A 36 -5.22 16.07 -20.37
C ILE A 36 -5.07 16.94 -19.11
N ARG A 37 -5.39 16.36 -17.96
CA ARG A 37 -5.11 16.94 -16.64
C ARG A 37 -3.63 16.88 -16.29
N THR A 38 -3.20 17.71 -15.34
CA THR A 38 -1.88 17.59 -14.71
C THR A 38 -1.85 16.41 -13.73
N ILE A 39 -0.66 16.06 -13.26
CA ILE A 39 -0.44 14.88 -12.40
C ILE A 39 -1.06 15.02 -11.00
N GLU A 40 -1.22 16.25 -10.53
CA GLU A 40 -1.77 16.62 -9.21
C GLU A 40 -3.26 16.93 -9.26
N GLU A 41 -3.90 16.67 -10.40
CA GLU A 41 -5.30 17.02 -10.63
C GLU A 41 -6.10 15.79 -11.05
N SER A 42 -7.33 15.68 -10.57
CA SER A 42 -8.35 14.70 -10.90
C SER A 42 -9.16 15.11 -12.13
N TRP A 43 -9.79 14.15 -12.81
CA TRP A 43 -10.69 14.47 -13.91
C TRP A 43 -11.91 15.33 -13.48
N ARG A 44 -12.35 15.18 -12.23
CA ARG A 44 -13.44 15.97 -11.66
C ARG A 44 -13.06 17.44 -11.58
N THR A 45 -11.91 17.75 -11.00
CA THR A 45 -11.40 19.13 -10.84
C THR A 45 -11.07 19.76 -12.19
N TRP A 46 -10.41 19.01 -13.08
CA TRP A 46 -10.11 19.45 -14.45
C TRP A 46 -11.36 19.94 -15.18
N ILE A 47 -12.44 19.17 -15.10
CA ILE A 47 -13.72 19.50 -15.72
C ILE A 47 -14.46 20.64 -14.99
N GLN A 48 -14.39 20.72 -13.66
CA GLN A 48 -15.07 21.77 -12.88
C GLN A 48 -14.53 23.17 -13.17
N ARG A 49 -13.25 23.30 -13.54
CA ARG A 49 -12.63 24.57 -13.94
C ARG A 49 -12.66 24.83 -15.46
N ASP A 50 -13.54 24.15 -16.18
CA ASP A 50 -13.73 24.23 -17.63
C ASP A 50 -12.43 24.00 -18.43
N ALA A 51 -11.55 23.12 -17.94
CA ALA A 51 -10.25 22.91 -18.57
C ALA A 51 -10.37 22.31 -19.97
N ASN A 52 -11.45 21.61 -20.30
CA ASN A 52 -11.72 21.11 -21.64
C ASN A 52 -11.80 22.21 -22.73
N GLU A 53 -11.98 23.48 -22.34
CA GLU A 53 -12.00 24.62 -23.26
C GLU A 53 -10.67 25.39 -23.30
N ARG A 54 -9.74 25.07 -22.39
CA ARG A 54 -8.48 25.81 -22.23
C ARG A 54 -7.37 25.28 -23.12
N THR A 55 -6.38 26.14 -23.39
CA THR A 55 -5.23 25.83 -24.24
C THR A 55 -3.94 25.57 -23.47
N ASP A 56 -3.94 25.75 -22.16
CA ASP A 56 -2.79 25.62 -21.26
C ASP A 56 -2.65 24.23 -20.62
N ASN A 57 -3.52 23.29 -20.99
CA ASN A 57 -3.41 21.90 -20.55
C ASN A 57 -2.16 21.22 -21.15
N PRO A 58 -1.62 20.19 -20.50
CA PRO A 58 -0.75 19.22 -21.17
C PRO A 58 -1.50 18.48 -22.29
N GLY A 59 -0.75 17.95 -23.25
CA GLY A 59 -1.29 17.23 -24.41
C GLY A 59 -0.80 15.79 -24.50
N ILE A 60 -1.62 14.92 -25.08
CA ILE A 60 -1.23 13.57 -25.51
C ILE A 60 -1.55 13.37 -26.98
N GLN A 61 -0.79 12.51 -27.64
CA GLN A 61 -1.04 12.05 -29.00
C GLN A 61 -1.45 10.57 -28.98
N ARG A 62 -2.52 10.26 -29.70
CA ARG A 62 -2.98 8.90 -29.98
C ARG A 62 -2.00 8.20 -30.92
N ILE A 63 -1.60 6.99 -30.54
CA ILE A 63 -0.73 6.12 -31.33
C ILE A 63 -1.52 4.90 -31.74
N ALA A 64 -1.58 4.66 -33.06
CA ALA A 64 -2.30 3.51 -33.61
C ALA A 64 -1.75 2.20 -33.03
N ALA A 65 -2.65 1.32 -32.59
CA ALA A 65 -2.29 0.03 -32.04
C ALA A 65 -1.48 -0.80 -33.04
N VAL A 66 -0.35 -1.36 -32.60
CA VAL A 66 0.39 -2.37 -33.36
C VAL A 66 0.02 -3.73 -32.78
N ASN A 67 -0.85 -4.48 -33.47
CA ASN A 67 -1.36 -5.79 -33.04
C ASN A 67 -2.20 -5.78 -31.74
N GLY A 68 -2.68 -4.62 -31.29
CA GLY A 68 -3.60 -4.47 -30.16
C GLY A 68 -5.03 -4.17 -30.63
N THR A 69 -6.01 -4.31 -29.73
CA THR A 69 -7.41 -3.95 -29.98
C THR A 69 -7.68 -2.46 -29.79
N LEU A 70 -6.87 -1.78 -28.99
CA LEU A 70 -7.01 -0.36 -28.65
C LEU A 70 -5.71 0.40 -28.92
N ASP A 71 -5.87 1.66 -29.34
CA ASP A 71 -4.76 2.60 -29.53
C ASP A 71 -4.17 3.02 -28.18
N THR A 72 -2.88 3.31 -28.18
CA THR A 72 -2.16 3.82 -27.00
C THR A 72 -1.95 5.33 -27.11
N VAL A 73 -1.30 5.93 -26.12
CA VAL A 73 -1.06 7.38 -26.08
C VAL A 73 0.39 7.68 -25.72
N LEU A 74 0.90 8.80 -26.22
CA LEU A 74 2.21 9.35 -25.85
C LEU A 74 2.07 10.83 -25.48
N PRO A 75 2.98 11.39 -24.66
CA PRO A 75 3.01 12.82 -24.40
C PRO A 75 3.15 13.63 -25.69
N SER A 76 2.48 14.78 -25.76
CA SER A 76 2.50 15.68 -26.92
C SER A 76 2.64 17.14 -26.48
N ASN A 77 3.41 17.91 -27.25
CA ASN A 77 3.47 19.37 -27.11
C ASN A 77 2.21 20.08 -27.66
N SER A 78 1.29 19.32 -28.26
CA SER A 78 0.02 19.81 -28.78
C SER A 78 -1.13 19.19 -28.01
N THR A 79 -2.05 20.03 -27.52
CA THR A 79 -3.29 19.59 -26.88
C THR A 79 -4.37 19.22 -27.89
N GLY A 80 -4.20 19.61 -29.16
CA GLY A 80 -5.27 19.56 -30.16
C GLY A 80 -6.40 20.59 -29.96
N GLY A 81 -6.30 21.46 -28.93
CA GLY A 81 -7.31 22.47 -28.60
C GLY A 81 -8.51 21.92 -27.83
N ALA A 82 -9.59 22.71 -27.76
CA ALA A 82 -10.78 22.37 -26.98
C ALA A 82 -11.43 21.04 -27.38
N VAL A 83 -12.06 20.38 -26.42
CA VAL A 83 -12.81 19.14 -26.58
C VAL A 83 -14.18 19.25 -25.94
N LEU A 84 -15.15 18.52 -26.48
CA LEU A 84 -16.42 18.31 -25.79
C LEU A 84 -16.19 17.24 -24.73
N ALA A 85 -16.44 17.56 -23.47
CA ALA A 85 -16.33 16.60 -22.37
C ALA A 85 -17.71 16.14 -21.90
N VAL A 86 -17.96 14.84 -21.95
CA VAL A 86 -19.16 14.20 -21.41
C VAL A 86 -18.83 13.61 -20.05
N ARG A 87 -19.53 14.07 -19.02
CA ARG A 87 -19.42 13.57 -17.66
C ARG A 87 -20.34 12.36 -17.49
N VAL A 88 -19.82 11.27 -16.96
CA VAL A 88 -20.58 10.06 -16.63
C VAL A 88 -20.43 9.80 -15.14
N PRO A 89 -21.52 9.70 -14.38
CA PRO A 89 -21.43 9.40 -12.96
C PRO A 89 -20.93 7.98 -12.74
N ILE A 90 -20.08 7.80 -11.73
CA ILE A 90 -19.61 6.51 -11.25
C ILE A 90 -20.25 6.28 -9.89
N GLU A 91 -20.79 5.09 -9.68
CA GLU A 91 -21.37 4.67 -8.41
C GLU A 91 -20.77 3.33 -8.03
N ARG A 92 -20.13 3.28 -6.87
CA ARG A 92 -19.69 2.03 -6.23
C ARG A 92 -20.75 1.65 -5.19
N PRO A 93 -21.57 0.63 -5.45
CA PRO A 93 -22.67 0.29 -4.56
C PRO A 93 -22.15 -0.30 -3.24
N MET A 94 -22.82 0.00 -2.14
CA MET A 94 -22.57 -0.67 -0.85
C MET A 94 -23.29 -2.03 -0.81
N ALA A 95 -22.63 -3.05 -0.27
CA ALA A 95 -23.26 -4.33 0.01
C ALA A 95 -24.34 -4.17 1.09
N ALA A 96 -25.55 -4.67 0.82
CA ALA A 96 -26.73 -4.45 1.65
C ALA A 96 -26.64 -5.01 3.09
N ALA A 97 -25.65 -5.85 3.37
CA ALA A 97 -25.44 -6.45 4.69
C ALA A 97 -24.70 -5.52 5.67
N TYR A 98 -24.05 -4.46 5.18
CA TYR A 98 -23.18 -3.59 5.98
C TYR A 98 -23.73 -2.17 6.03
N SER A 99 -23.59 -1.53 7.19
CA SER A 99 -23.87 -0.11 7.34
C SER A 99 -22.62 0.72 7.03
N GLU A 100 -22.77 2.04 6.87
CA GLU A 100 -21.61 2.93 6.69
C GLU A 100 -20.65 2.87 7.89
N SER A 101 -21.18 2.77 9.12
CA SER A 101 -20.36 2.67 10.34
C SER A 101 -19.60 1.36 10.44
N ASP A 102 -20.03 0.31 9.73
CA ASP A 102 -19.35 -0.99 9.68
C ASP A 102 -18.42 -1.10 8.46
N GLY A 103 -18.04 0.02 7.83
CA GLY A 103 -17.18 0.04 6.64
C GLY A 103 -17.89 -0.23 5.32
N GLY A 104 -19.22 -0.23 5.28
CA GLY A 104 -20.01 -0.57 4.09
C GLY A 104 -19.70 0.27 2.85
N ARG A 105 -19.21 1.51 3.00
CA ARG A 105 -18.81 2.38 1.88
C ARG A 105 -17.74 1.75 0.98
N HIS A 106 -16.95 0.82 1.52
CA HIS A 106 -15.85 0.14 0.81
C HIS A 106 -16.01 -1.39 0.86
N SER A 107 -17.22 -1.88 0.54
CA SER A 107 -17.62 -3.30 0.66
C SER A 107 -17.82 -4.05 -0.66
N THR A 108 -17.54 -3.41 -1.79
CA THR A 108 -17.67 -3.99 -3.14
C THR A 108 -16.55 -3.49 -4.03
N GLY A 109 -16.32 -4.09 -5.20
CA GLY A 109 -15.31 -3.64 -6.14
C GLY A 109 -14.50 -4.80 -6.70
N LEU A 110 -13.44 -4.49 -7.44
CA LEU A 110 -12.46 -5.51 -7.81
C LEU A 110 -11.63 -5.94 -6.59
N VAL A 111 -11.22 -4.95 -5.80
CA VAL A 111 -10.71 -5.08 -4.44
C VAL A 111 -11.54 -4.16 -3.54
N ASP A 112 -11.58 -4.44 -2.24
CA ASP A 112 -12.28 -3.58 -1.28
C ASP A 112 -11.70 -3.68 0.13
N GLY A 113 -11.72 -2.55 0.85
CA GLY A 113 -11.13 -2.47 2.19
C GLY A 113 -11.86 -3.30 3.24
N LEU A 114 -13.16 -3.60 3.05
CA LEU A 114 -13.89 -4.43 3.99
C LEU A 114 -13.40 -5.88 3.92
N ASN A 115 -13.08 -6.41 2.74
CA ASN A 115 -12.48 -7.73 2.60
C ASN A 115 -11.11 -7.80 3.27
N VAL A 116 -10.28 -6.75 3.12
CA VAL A 116 -9.00 -6.64 3.83
C VAL A 116 -9.22 -6.65 5.34
N PHE A 117 -10.15 -5.84 5.85
CA PHE A 117 -10.50 -5.80 7.27
C PHE A 117 -10.99 -7.15 7.79
N ASN A 118 -11.77 -7.89 7.00
CA ASN A 118 -12.23 -9.24 7.35
C ASN A 118 -11.06 -10.23 7.43
N TYR A 119 -10.08 -10.14 6.53
CA TYR A 119 -8.86 -10.95 6.62
C TYR A 119 -8.07 -10.63 7.88
N ILE A 120 -7.88 -9.35 8.22
CA ILE A 120 -7.21 -8.94 9.45
C ILE A 120 -7.98 -9.49 10.66
N SER A 121 -9.29 -9.26 10.72
CA SER A 121 -10.15 -9.72 11.81
C SER A 121 -10.10 -11.24 12.00
N HIS A 122 -10.08 -12.00 10.91
CA HIS A 122 -10.01 -13.46 10.96
C HIS A 122 -8.64 -13.95 11.44
N MET A 123 -7.54 -13.42 10.87
CA MET A 123 -6.19 -13.81 11.26
C MET A 123 -5.85 -13.38 12.68
N SER A 124 -6.46 -12.31 13.16
CA SER A 124 -6.26 -11.73 14.50
C SER A 124 -7.29 -12.20 15.55
N ASP A 125 -8.12 -13.20 15.26
CA ASP A 125 -9.17 -13.65 16.19
C ASP A 125 -8.58 -14.37 17.42
N GLU A 126 -8.56 -13.67 18.55
CA GLU A 126 -8.08 -14.17 19.84
C GLU A 126 -9.06 -15.09 20.59
N THR A 127 -10.22 -15.41 19.99
CA THR A 127 -11.19 -16.31 20.61
C THR A 127 -10.55 -17.67 20.91
N PRO A 128 -10.60 -18.18 22.16
CA PRO A 128 -9.94 -19.44 22.50
C PRO A 128 -10.52 -20.65 21.74
N ASP A 129 -9.65 -21.41 21.09
CA ASP A 129 -9.95 -22.73 20.52
C ASP A 129 -9.12 -23.81 21.24
N LEU A 130 -9.79 -24.68 22.00
CA LEU A 130 -9.12 -25.76 22.74
C LEU A 130 -8.66 -26.93 21.84
N THR A 131 -9.06 -26.92 20.57
CA THR A 131 -8.66 -27.91 19.57
C THR A 131 -7.47 -27.46 18.74
N ASP A 132 -7.18 -26.17 18.72
CA ASP A 132 -5.95 -25.62 18.19
C ASP A 132 -4.79 -25.91 19.16
N ALA A 133 -3.80 -26.64 18.69
CA ALA A 133 -2.62 -27.00 19.48
C ALA A 133 -1.40 -26.10 19.19
N ALA A 134 -1.53 -25.17 18.24
CA ALA A 134 -0.49 -24.28 17.77
C ALA A 134 -0.43 -23.01 18.63
N ASP A 135 -1.54 -22.28 18.76
CA ASP A 135 -1.65 -21.03 19.55
C ASP A 135 -2.85 -20.99 20.51
N GLY A 136 -3.80 -21.94 20.36
CA GLY A 136 -5.02 -22.04 21.15
C GLY A 136 -6.08 -20.99 20.83
N ALA A 137 -6.04 -20.38 19.64
CA ALA A 137 -6.97 -19.37 19.15
C ALA A 137 -7.70 -19.82 17.88
N VAL A 138 -8.75 -19.09 17.50
CA VAL A 138 -9.46 -19.30 16.22
C VAL A 138 -8.69 -18.70 15.04
N GLY A 139 -7.96 -17.61 15.29
CA GLY A 139 -7.10 -16.95 14.31
C GLY A 139 -5.76 -17.65 14.12
N TYR A 140 -4.79 -16.89 13.59
CA TYR A 140 -3.43 -17.35 13.30
C TYR A 140 -2.44 -16.43 14.03
N LEU A 141 -2.33 -16.60 15.35
CA LEU A 141 -1.54 -15.78 16.25
C LEU A 141 -0.12 -16.31 16.39
N ASP A 142 0.69 -15.62 17.20
CA ASP A 142 2.03 -16.03 17.62
C ASP A 142 2.94 -16.45 16.45
N ARG A 143 2.83 -15.77 15.29
CA ARG A 143 3.52 -16.08 14.03
C ARG A 143 5.01 -15.70 14.06
N TRP A 144 5.71 -16.05 15.13
CA TRP A 144 7.10 -15.69 15.39
C TRP A 144 8.06 -16.59 14.59
N ALA A 145 8.82 -15.97 13.68
CA ALA A 145 9.82 -16.67 12.87
C ALA A 145 11.06 -17.10 13.70
N GLY A 146 11.71 -18.19 13.29
CA GLY A 146 13.05 -18.54 13.76
C GLY A 146 13.16 -19.35 15.06
N GLN A 147 12.06 -19.93 15.58
CA GLN A 147 12.09 -20.67 16.85
C GLN A 147 11.48 -22.08 16.81
N GLY A 148 11.23 -22.65 15.63
CA GLY A 148 10.55 -23.95 15.50
C GLY A 148 9.16 -23.89 16.11
N ASN A 149 8.34 -22.97 15.60
CA ASN A 149 7.09 -22.53 16.18
C ASN A 149 5.90 -23.12 15.40
N ALA A 150 5.03 -23.85 16.09
CA ALA A 150 3.87 -24.51 15.47
C ALA A 150 2.85 -23.51 14.91
N ALA A 151 2.61 -22.39 15.61
CA ALA A 151 1.66 -21.35 15.17
C ALA A 151 2.15 -20.65 13.90
N TYR A 152 3.46 -20.39 13.82
CA TYR A 152 4.10 -19.88 12.62
C TYR A 152 3.93 -20.86 11.43
N GLU A 153 4.14 -22.16 11.62
CA GLU A 153 3.90 -23.16 10.54
C GLU A 153 2.41 -23.30 10.17
N ASP A 154 1.50 -23.18 11.13
CA ASP A 154 0.06 -23.29 10.85
C ASP A 154 -0.44 -22.10 10.02
N ALA A 155 -0.01 -20.89 10.40
CA ALA A 155 -0.22 -19.67 9.60
C ALA A 155 0.37 -19.82 8.19
N ALA A 156 1.52 -20.49 8.02
CA ALA A 156 2.06 -20.85 6.70
C ALA A 156 1.03 -21.55 5.83
N GLN A 157 0.44 -22.60 6.37
CA GLN A 157 -0.41 -23.51 5.61
C GLN A 157 -1.71 -22.82 5.24
N TYR A 158 -2.24 -21.97 6.13
CA TYR A 158 -3.36 -21.10 5.80
C TYR A 158 -3.05 -20.18 4.61
N LEU A 159 -1.91 -19.50 4.63
CA LEU A 159 -1.51 -18.54 3.59
C LEU A 159 -1.21 -19.24 2.25
N ILE A 160 -0.52 -20.39 2.29
CA ILE A 160 -0.30 -21.26 1.13
C ILE A 160 -1.65 -21.69 0.54
N GLY A 161 -2.56 -22.19 1.38
CA GLY A 161 -3.87 -22.66 0.96
C GLY A 161 -4.72 -21.56 0.31
N ASN A 162 -4.68 -20.33 0.84
CA ASN A 162 -5.35 -19.18 0.22
C ASN A 162 -4.77 -18.89 -1.18
N LEU A 163 -3.46 -18.71 -1.30
CA LEU A 163 -2.82 -18.40 -2.58
C LEU A 163 -3.03 -19.51 -3.63
N GLU A 164 -2.96 -20.79 -3.22
CA GLU A 164 -3.30 -21.92 -4.09
C GLU A 164 -4.76 -21.90 -4.53
N SER A 165 -5.68 -21.55 -3.62
CA SER A 165 -7.12 -21.47 -3.92
C SER A 165 -7.47 -20.36 -4.91
N PHE A 166 -6.65 -19.29 -4.96
CA PHE A 166 -6.75 -18.23 -5.97
C PHE A 166 -6.27 -18.68 -7.36
N GLY A 167 -5.67 -19.87 -7.46
CA GLY A 167 -5.14 -20.43 -8.71
C GLY A 167 -3.72 -19.99 -9.03
N LEU A 168 -2.97 -19.50 -8.05
CA LEU A 168 -1.56 -19.13 -8.19
C LEU A 168 -0.66 -20.35 -8.06
N GLU A 169 0.50 -20.33 -8.73
CA GLU A 169 1.55 -21.31 -8.50
C GLU A 169 2.33 -20.91 -7.24
N VAL A 170 2.12 -21.62 -6.14
CA VAL A 170 2.77 -21.29 -4.86
C VAL A 170 4.13 -21.96 -4.76
N ILE A 171 5.16 -21.15 -4.58
CA ILE A 171 6.53 -21.59 -4.34
C ILE A 171 6.95 -21.10 -2.96
N THR A 172 7.27 -22.05 -2.08
CA THR A 172 7.79 -21.77 -0.75
C THR A 172 9.31 -21.92 -0.73
N GLN A 173 10.03 -20.96 -0.14
CA GLN A 173 11.47 -21.09 0.09
C GLN A 173 11.73 -21.20 1.60
N ARG A 174 12.14 -22.39 2.05
CA ARG A 174 12.51 -22.67 3.44
C ARG A 174 14.03 -22.61 3.58
N PHE A 175 14.51 -21.82 4.54
CA PHE A 175 15.93 -21.55 4.71
C PHE A 175 16.30 -21.38 6.18
N THR A 176 17.59 -21.49 6.47
CA THR A 176 18.14 -21.24 7.80
C THR A 176 19.12 -20.08 7.76
N TYR A 177 19.17 -19.29 8.82
CA TYR A 177 20.10 -18.18 8.97
C TYR A 177 20.79 -18.22 10.32
N ASP A 178 21.84 -17.44 10.52
CA ASP A 178 22.43 -17.20 11.84
C ASP A 178 22.16 -15.74 12.24
N SER A 179 21.73 -15.50 13.48
CA SER A 179 21.51 -14.15 14.01
C SER A 179 22.59 -13.78 15.01
N LEU A 180 23.44 -12.82 14.63
CA LEU A 180 24.42 -12.22 15.55
C LEU A 180 23.75 -11.36 16.63
N MET A 181 22.56 -10.81 16.35
CA MET A 181 21.80 -9.95 17.26
C MET A 181 21.15 -10.74 18.40
N THR A 182 20.60 -11.91 18.11
CA THR A 182 19.94 -12.76 19.12
C THR A 182 20.80 -13.93 19.58
N GLY A 183 21.93 -14.18 18.91
CA GLY A 183 22.77 -15.36 19.13
C GLY A 183 22.15 -16.67 18.62
N ALA A 184 21.02 -16.61 17.90
CA ALA A 184 20.36 -17.78 17.34
C ALA A 184 21.20 -18.37 16.20
N GLN A 185 21.39 -19.68 16.21
CA GLN A 185 22.15 -20.40 15.18
C GLN A 185 21.26 -21.40 14.44
N ASN A 186 21.28 -21.34 13.11
CA ASN A 186 20.37 -22.04 12.20
C ASN A 186 18.87 -21.99 12.53
N PRO A 187 18.27 -20.88 13.06
CA PRO A 187 16.82 -20.71 13.02
C PRO A 187 16.25 -20.88 11.61
N GLU A 188 15.07 -21.49 11.53
CA GLU A 188 14.34 -21.73 10.29
C GLU A 188 13.34 -20.60 10.01
N ALA A 189 13.30 -20.19 8.75
CA ALA A 189 12.34 -19.25 8.19
C ALA A 189 11.82 -19.82 6.86
N TYR A 190 10.66 -19.32 6.43
CA TYR A 190 10.12 -19.72 5.14
C TYR A 190 9.34 -18.58 4.50
N ASN A 191 9.64 -18.28 3.23
CA ASN A 191 8.84 -17.35 2.42
C ASN A 191 7.72 -18.11 1.71
N ILE A 192 6.60 -17.44 1.46
CA ILE A 192 5.47 -17.96 0.68
C ILE A 192 5.24 -17.01 -0.49
N CYS A 193 5.43 -17.46 -1.72
CA CYS A 193 5.21 -16.62 -2.89
C CYS A 193 4.25 -17.30 -3.88
N GLY A 194 3.15 -16.65 -4.20
CA GLY A 194 2.22 -17.03 -5.26
C GLY A 194 2.59 -16.38 -6.59
N TYR A 195 2.78 -17.18 -7.63
CA TYR A 195 3.18 -16.74 -8.96
C TYR A 195 2.02 -16.82 -9.95
N ARG A 196 1.87 -15.75 -10.73
CA ARG A 196 1.07 -15.73 -11.96
C ARG A 196 1.96 -15.33 -13.11
N PHE A 197 2.39 -16.31 -13.89
CA PHE A 197 3.30 -16.06 -15.01
C PHE A 197 2.66 -15.22 -16.12
N GLY A 198 3.40 -14.20 -16.57
CA GLY A 198 2.98 -13.32 -17.65
C GLY A 198 3.03 -13.98 -19.02
N GLU A 199 2.18 -13.52 -19.95
CA GLU A 199 2.05 -14.10 -21.29
C GLU A 199 3.08 -13.57 -22.29
N VAL A 200 3.70 -12.41 -22.02
CA VAL A 200 4.61 -11.73 -22.95
C VAL A 200 6.05 -11.78 -22.48
N ASN A 201 6.29 -11.44 -21.21
CA ASN A 201 7.62 -11.41 -20.59
C ASN A 201 7.58 -12.18 -19.25
N PRO A 202 7.53 -13.52 -19.25
CA PRO A 202 7.46 -14.31 -18.02
C PRO A 202 8.68 -14.12 -17.09
N ASP A 203 9.84 -13.72 -17.64
CA ASP A 203 11.06 -13.43 -16.89
C ASP A 203 11.11 -11.99 -16.32
N LYS A 204 10.07 -11.17 -16.55
CA LYS A 204 9.95 -9.87 -15.88
C LYS A 204 8.97 -9.99 -14.73
N TRP A 205 9.45 -9.77 -13.52
CA TRP A 205 8.67 -9.96 -12.31
C TRP A 205 8.29 -8.61 -11.70
N MET A 206 7.02 -8.47 -11.36
CA MET A 206 6.49 -7.37 -10.56
C MET A 206 6.05 -7.97 -9.22
N VAL A 207 6.68 -7.51 -8.14
CA VAL A 207 6.54 -8.14 -6.84
C VAL A 207 5.68 -7.26 -5.94
N PHE A 208 4.72 -7.88 -5.25
CA PHE A 208 3.87 -7.27 -4.25
C PHE A 208 4.04 -8.08 -2.99
N GLY A 209 4.38 -7.43 -1.89
CA GLY A 209 4.68 -8.19 -0.69
C GLY A 209 4.49 -7.44 0.60
N ALA A 210 4.45 -8.25 1.65
CA ALA A 210 4.34 -7.89 3.05
C ALA A 210 5.04 -9.00 3.83
N HIS A 211 5.54 -8.72 5.02
CA HIS A 211 5.94 -9.82 5.90
C HIS A 211 4.72 -10.37 6.62
N PHE A 212 4.77 -11.67 6.91
CA PHE A 212 3.72 -12.35 7.66
C PHE A 212 4.21 -12.80 9.03
N ASP A 213 5.52 -12.78 9.31
CA ASP A 213 5.94 -12.91 10.70
C ASP A 213 5.58 -11.66 11.51
N ILE A 214 5.47 -11.83 12.82
CA ILE A 214 5.18 -10.74 13.76
C ILE A 214 6.26 -10.66 14.83
N ALA A 215 6.44 -9.48 15.43
CA ALA A 215 7.45 -9.24 16.45
C ALA A 215 7.39 -10.25 17.63
N PRO A 216 8.46 -11.04 17.86
CA PRO A 216 8.50 -12.02 18.95
C PRO A 216 8.73 -11.38 20.32
N PRO A 217 8.17 -11.92 21.41
CA PRO A 217 8.41 -11.40 22.75
C PRO A 217 9.84 -11.65 23.24
N VAL A 218 10.47 -10.64 23.83
CA VAL A 218 11.88 -10.71 24.29
C VAL A 218 12.04 -11.41 25.63
N ASN A 219 11.03 -11.39 26.51
CA ASN A 219 11.16 -11.85 27.92
C ASN A 219 10.09 -12.86 28.38
N GLY A 220 9.35 -13.50 27.45
CA GLY A 220 8.37 -14.55 27.76
C GLY A 220 7.16 -14.12 28.61
N GLY A 221 7.02 -12.81 28.87
CA GLY A 221 5.85 -12.21 29.50
C GLY A 221 5.11 -11.36 28.49
N MET A 222 3.87 -11.74 28.16
CA MET A 222 2.93 -10.90 27.41
C MET A 222 2.18 -10.04 28.44
N LEU A 223 2.59 -8.77 28.55
CA LEU A 223 1.96 -7.81 29.46
C LEU A 223 1.34 -6.70 28.62
N ASP A 224 0.13 -6.29 29.01
CA ASP A 224 -0.56 -5.15 28.43
C ASP A 224 0.25 -3.86 28.69
N PRO A 225 0.73 -3.16 27.66
CA PRO A 225 1.55 -1.97 27.82
C PRO A 225 0.75 -0.79 28.40
N HIS A 226 -0.58 -0.80 28.36
CA HIS A 226 -1.41 0.25 28.95
C HIS A 226 -1.36 0.20 30.49
N ILE A 227 -1.04 -0.96 31.06
CA ILE A 227 -0.92 -1.16 32.50
C ILE A 227 0.55 -1.11 32.95
N PHE A 228 1.44 -1.72 32.18
CA PHE A 228 2.83 -1.98 32.60
C PHE A 228 3.86 -1.11 31.88
N GLY A 229 3.44 -0.24 30.95
CA GLY A 229 4.31 0.51 30.06
C GLY A 229 4.80 -0.35 28.88
N ARG A 230 5.42 0.29 27.87
CA ARG A 230 5.90 -0.39 26.65
C ARG A 230 6.81 -1.58 27.00
N THR A 231 6.53 -2.69 26.33
CA THR A 231 7.31 -3.92 26.30
C THR A 231 7.82 -4.14 24.87
N TYR A 232 7.95 -5.40 24.43
CA TYR A 232 8.25 -5.74 23.05
C TYR A 232 7.68 -7.11 22.70
N GLY A 233 7.10 -7.20 21.51
CA GLY A 233 6.49 -8.39 20.93
C GLY A 233 4.96 -8.38 21.03
N THR A 234 4.34 -9.11 20.12
CA THR A 234 2.88 -9.21 19.98
C THR A 234 2.44 -10.63 19.70
N ARG A 235 1.20 -10.97 20.10
CA ARG A 235 0.55 -12.23 19.66
C ARG A 235 -0.16 -12.05 18.33
N VAL A 236 -0.60 -10.84 18.03
CA VAL A 236 -1.55 -10.56 16.95
C VAL A 236 -0.85 -9.86 15.78
N GLY A 237 -0.17 -8.74 16.05
CA GLY A 237 0.46 -7.94 15.00
C GLY A 237 -0.56 -7.46 13.98
N ALA A 238 -1.68 -6.88 14.44
CA ALA A 238 -2.77 -6.47 13.56
C ALA A 238 -2.29 -5.40 12.55
N TYR A 239 -1.61 -4.38 13.05
CA TYR A 239 -0.95 -3.35 12.26
C TYR A 239 0.34 -3.85 11.60
N ASP A 240 1.17 -4.56 12.37
CA ASP A 240 2.50 -5.01 11.93
C ASP A 240 2.66 -6.54 12.06
N ASN A 241 2.37 -7.32 11.02
CA ASN A 241 1.94 -6.89 9.69
C ASN A 241 0.84 -7.77 9.10
N THR A 242 -0.16 -8.10 9.92
CA THR A 242 -1.39 -8.75 9.47
C THR A 242 -2.11 -7.88 8.45
N ALA A 243 -2.11 -6.55 8.61
CA ALA A 243 -2.65 -5.60 7.64
C ALA A 243 -2.01 -5.72 6.25
N GLY A 244 -0.66 -5.71 6.16
CA GLY A 244 0.07 -5.92 4.91
C GLY A 244 -0.22 -7.28 4.29
N THR A 245 -0.17 -8.34 5.08
CA THR A 245 -0.49 -9.71 4.65
C THR A 245 -1.91 -9.79 4.06
N ALA A 246 -2.91 -9.22 4.73
CA ALA A 246 -4.30 -9.20 4.28
C ALA A 246 -4.49 -8.42 2.97
N MET A 247 -3.79 -7.30 2.80
CA MET A 247 -3.81 -6.53 1.55
C MET A 247 -3.18 -7.33 0.39
N VAL A 248 -2.05 -8.02 0.62
CA VAL A 248 -1.45 -8.91 -0.40
C VAL A 248 -2.41 -10.01 -0.80
N LEU A 249 -3.09 -10.67 0.15
CA LEU A 249 -4.10 -11.70 -0.15
C LEU A 249 -5.25 -11.14 -1.00
N THR A 250 -5.77 -9.97 -0.65
CA THR A 250 -6.88 -9.34 -1.36
C THR A 250 -6.50 -8.94 -2.79
N VAL A 251 -5.32 -8.37 -2.99
CA VAL A 251 -4.81 -8.05 -4.34
C VAL A 251 -4.54 -9.36 -5.12
N ALA A 252 -3.94 -10.36 -4.49
CA ALA A 252 -3.65 -11.66 -5.12
C ALA A 252 -4.93 -12.35 -5.63
N GLU A 253 -5.98 -12.39 -4.81
CA GLU A 253 -7.29 -12.96 -5.18
C GLU A 253 -7.88 -12.25 -6.41
N ALA A 254 -7.90 -10.92 -6.39
CA ALA A 254 -8.44 -10.13 -7.49
C ALA A 254 -7.62 -10.31 -8.78
N MET A 255 -6.29 -10.27 -8.65
CA MET A 255 -5.38 -10.20 -9.79
C MET A 255 -5.08 -11.56 -10.42
N ALA A 256 -5.22 -12.66 -9.69
CA ALA A 256 -5.01 -14.02 -10.23
C ALA A 256 -5.86 -14.33 -11.47
N ASN A 257 -7.02 -13.67 -11.61
CA ASN A 257 -7.96 -13.86 -12.71
C ASN A 257 -7.63 -13.06 -13.99
N PHE A 258 -6.58 -12.23 -13.98
CA PHE A 258 -6.17 -11.46 -15.15
C PHE A 258 -5.02 -12.15 -15.90
N ASN A 259 -4.99 -11.91 -17.21
CA ASN A 259 -3.81 -12.21 -18.03
C ASN A 259 -2.96 -10.94 -18.09
N THR A 260 -1.70 -11.06 -17.69
CA THR A 260 -0.74 -9.95 -17.63
C THR A 260 0.40 -10.16 -18.60
N ARG A 261 1.07 -9.09 -18.97
CA ARG A 261 2.23 -9.13 -19.87
C ARG A 261 3.44 -9.67 -19.12
N ASN A 262 3.67 -9.21 -17.90
CA ASN A 262 4.76 -9.59 -17.02
C ASN A 262 4.24 -10.52 -15.91
N THR A 263 5.14 -11.23 -15.24
CA THR A 263 4.81 -12.13 -14.14
C THR A 263 4.47 -11.34 -12.88
N MET A 264 3.36 -11.68 -12.26
CA MET A 264 2.99 -11.19 -10.92
C MET A 264 3.57 -12.13 -9.88
N VAL A 265 4.16 -11.57 -8.83
CA VAL A 265 4.59 -12.33 -7.66
C VAL A 265 3.99 -11.71 -6.42
N PHE A 266 3.17 -12.48 -5.70
CA PHE A 266 2.60 -12.10 -4.41
C PHE A 266 3.37 -12.82 -3.32
N CYS A 267 4.24 -12.11 -2.60
CA CYS A 267 5.14 -12.71 -1.63
C CYS A 267 4.83 -12.28 -0.19
N LEU A 268 4.86 -13.27 0.69
CA LEU A 268 4.72 -13.11 2.13
C LEU A 268 6.07 -13.48 2.75
N TRP A 269 6.78 -12.46 3.22
CA TRP A 269 8.15 -12.56 3.72
C TRP A 269 8.17 -13.08 5.16
N SER A 270 9.24 -13.80 5.48
CA SER A 270 9.52 -14.26 6.84
C SER A 270 10.76 -13.61 7.41
N GLY A 271 10.75 -13.36 8.72
CA GLY A 271 11.90 -12.88 9.47
C GLY A 271 12.25 -11.43 9.16
N GLU A 272 11.27 -10.61 8.77
CA GLU A 272 11.44 -9.16 8.59
C GLU A 272 11.85 -8.53 9.91
N GLU A 273 11.11 -8.87 10.98
CA GLU A 273 11.23 -8.36 12.34
C GLU A 273 12.62 -8.62 12.96
N GLY A 274 13.28 -9.64 12.44
CA GLY A 274 14.62 -10.04 12.83
C GLY A 274 15.74 -9.51 11.93
N GLY A 275 15.43 -8.70 10.93
CA GLY A 275 16.37 -8.10 9.97
C GLY A 275 16.18 -8.54 8.52
N LYS A 276 14.95 -8.51 7.99
CA LYS A 276 14.64 -8.64 6.55
C LYS A 276 15.09 -9.97 5.92
N ARG A 277 15.13 -11.04 6.71
CA ARG A 277 15.83 -12.30 6.36
C ARG A 277 15.21 -12.99 5.14
N GLY A 278 13.88 -12.95 5.04
CA GLY A 278 13.12 -13.55 3.96
C GLY A 278 13.32 -12.84 2.64
N SER A 279 13.12 -11.54 2.60
CA SER A 279 13.33 -10.76 1.37
C SER A 279 14.80 -10.76 0.94
N ASP A 280 15.75 -10.75 1.88
CA ASP A 280 17.18 -10.87 1.58
C ASP A 280 17.48 -12.22 0.94
N PHE A 281 17.01 -13.32 1.54
CA PHE A 281 17.17 -14.66 0.96
C PHE A 281 16.57 -14.76 -0.45
N TRP A 282 15.37 -14.20 -0.65
CA TRP A 282 14.67 -14.27 -1.93
C TRP A 282 15.40 -13.46 -3.01
N THR A 283 15.86 -12.25 -2.70
CA THR A 283 16.55 -11.41 -3.67
C THR A 283 17.94 -11.94 -4.01
N ASP A 284 18.70 -12.42 -3.02
CA ASP A 284 20.07 -12.90 -3.25
C ASP A 284 20.15 -14.33 -3.79
N TYR A 285 19.38 -15.27 -3.24
CA TYR A 285 19.46 -16.67 -3.68
C TYR A 285 18.42 -16.99 -4.74
N TRP A 286 17.14 -16.75 -4.44
CA TRP A 286 16.08 -17.17 -5.35
C TRP A 286 16.11 -16.40 -6.68
N VAL A 287 16.35 -15.10 -6.66
CA VAL A 287 16.43 -14.30 -7.90
C VAL A 287 17.81 -14.38 -8.53
N LYS A 288 18.87 -13.93 -7.85
CA LYS A 288 20.19 -13.78 -8.49
C LYS A 288 20.90 -15.10 -8.77
N GLU A 289 20.75 -16.11 -7.92
CA GLU A 289 21.43 -17.40 -8.10
C GLU A 289 20.56 -18.42 -8.85
N ASP A 290 19.33 -18.67 -8.38
CA ASP A 290 18.48 -19.73 -8.91
C ASP A 290 17.74 -19.32 -10.19
N ASN A 291 17.39 -18.03 -10.33
CA ASN A 291 16.65 -17.49 -11.47
C ASN A 291 17.38 -16.30 -12.15
N PRO A 292 18.64 -16.44 -12.59
CA PRO A 292 19.50 -15.32 -13.00
C PRO A 292 19.04 -14.58 -14.27
N ASN A 293 18.06 -15.13 -15.00
CA ASN A 293 17.47 -14.48 -16.17
C ASN A 293 16.29 -13.56 -15.83
N VAL A 294 15.81 -13.61 -14.58
CA VAL A 294 14.68 -12.81 -14.12
C VAL A 294 15.11 -11.37 -13.88
N GLU A 295 14.34 -10.43 -14.42
CA GLU A 295 14.41 -9.01 -14.12
C GLU A 295 13.25 -8.67 -13.16
N VAL A 296 13.57 -8.35 -11.90
CA VAL A 296 12.57 -7.79 -10.98
C VAL A 296 12.43 -6.29 -11.28
N THR A 297 11.34 -5.96 -11.95
CA THR A 297 11.10 -4.61 -12.48
C THR A 297 10.68 -3.62 -11.38
N ASN A 298 9.84 -4.07 -10.45
CA ASN A 298 9.23 -3.25 -9.42
C ASN A 298 8.92 -4.07 -8.18
N TYR A 299 8.95 -3.41 -7.01
CA TYR A 299 8.44 -3.97 -5.76
C TYR A 299 7.49 -3.00 -5.07
N VAL A 300 6.29 -3.47 -4.71
CA VAL A 300 5.34 -2.74 -3.88
C VAL A 300 5.28 -3.41 -2.51
N ASN A 301 5.71 -2.68 -1.48
CA ASN A 301 5.75 -3.13 -0.08
C ASN A 301 4.51 -2.63 0.68
N LEU A 302 3.76 -3.55 1.28
CA LEU A 302 2.59 -3.26 2.09
C LEU A 302 2.94 -3.58 3.54
N ASP A 303 3.23 -2.54 4.32
CA ASP A 303 3.83 -2.69 5.63
C ASP A 303 3.38 -1.55 6.55
N MET A 304 3.00 -1.89 7.80
CA MET A 304 2.60 -0.89 8.80
C MET A 304 1.57 0.12 8.25
N ALA A 305 0.41 -0.38 7.83
CA ALA A 305 -0.60 0.37 7.09
C ALA A 305 -1.99 0.31 7.75
N GLY A 306 -2.81 1.34 7.50
CA GLY A 306 -4.22 1.38 7.90
C GLY A 306 -4.59 2.37 9.01
N VAL A 307 -3.64 2.83 9.83
CA VAL A 307 -3.93 3.69 11.02
C VAL A 307 -3.56 5.18 10.85
N ASN A 308 -3.12 5.59 9.65
CA ASN A 308 -2.67 6.96 9.39
C ASN A 308 -3.80 7.91 8.99
N TRP A 309 -4.55 7.54 7.96
CA TRP A 309 -5.54 8.38 7.30
C TRP A 309 -6.70 7.49 6.87
N PRO A 310 -7.98 7.90 7.03
CA PRO A 310 -8.48 9.24 7.38
C PRO A 310 -8.62 9.55 8.88
N GLY A 311 -8.19 8.67 9.79
CA GLY A 311 -8.40 8.80 11.24
C GLY A 311 -7.61 9.91 11.96
N GLY A 312 -6.92 10.81 11.23
CA GLY A 312 -6.25 11.97 11.81
C GLY A 312 -4.82 11.75 12.30
N GLY A 313 -4.20 10.60 12.01
CA GLY A 313 -2.75 10.39 12.00
C GLY A 313 -1.99 10.46 13.32
N GLY A 314 -2.62 10.74 14.45
CA GLY A 314 -1.96 10.77 15.76
C GLY A 314 -2.77 10.08 16.86
N ALA A 315 -2.09 9.69 17.93
CA ALA A 315 -2.72 8.94 19.03
C ALA A 315 -3.78 9.77 19.76
N PRO A 316 -4.97 9.21 20.02
CA PRO A 316 -5.68 9.56 21.25
C PRO A 316 -4.70 9.32 22.41
N CYS A 317 -4.47 10.31 23.27
CA CYS A 317 -3.56 10.12 24.39
C CYS A 317 -4.31 9.80 25.69
N GLY A 318 -3.66 8.97 26.49
CA GLY A 318 -4.05 8.57 27.83
C GLY A 318 -5.18 7.53 27.85
N GLY A 319 -5.51 7.05 29.04
CA GLY A 319 -6.47 5.94 29.18
C GLY A 319 -5.89 4.65 28.63
N ASN A 320 -6.56 4.03 27.65
CA ASN A 320 -6.12 2.80 27.00
C ASN A 320 -5.18 3.03 25.81
N HIS A 321 -4.73 4.25 25.50
CA HIS A 321 -3.99 4.52 24.24
C HIS A 321 -2.52 4.96 24.45
N GLY A 322 -2.03 4.89 25.70
CA GLY A 322 -0.66 5.29 26.06
C GLY A 322 -0.42 6.81 26.12
N GLY A 323 0.54 7.26 26.96
CA GLY A 323 1.00 8.66 27.10
C GLY A 323 -0.05 9.69 27.58
N GLY A 324 0.26 10.65 28.45
CA GLY A 324 -0.65 11.80 28.73
C GLY A 324 -1.92 11.54 29.58
N GLU A 325 -2.84 12.52 29.62
CA GLU A 325 -4.13 12.47 30.35
C GLU A 325 -5.21 11.77 29.52
N GLY A 326 -6.04 10.89 30.11
CA GLY A 326 -7.02 10.11 29.35
C GLY A 326 -7.99 10.93 28.50
N GLY A 327 -8.13 10.55 27.22
CA GLY A 327 -9.05 11.15 26.27
C GLY A 327 -8.54 12.46 25.67
N CYS A 328 -7.22 12.70 25.70
CA CYS A 328 -6.65 13.84 25.00
C CYS A 328 -6.51 13.55 23.50
N ASP A 329 -6.60 14.63 22.72
CA ASP A 329 -6.39 14.59 21.28
C ASP A 329 -4.89 14.61 20.96
N PRO A 330 -4.47 14.15 19.76
CA PRO A 330 -3.07 14.11 19.37
C PRO A 330 -2.40 15.47 19.54
N GLN A 331 -1.13 15.49 19.96
CA GLN A 331 -0.38 16.73 20.07
C GLN A 331 -0.09 17.30 18.67
N PRO A 332 -0.54 18.53 18.38
CA PRO A 332 -0.28 19.15 17.07
C PRO A 332 1.14 19.70 16.94
N ALA A 333 1.94 19.68 18.01
CA ALA A 333 3.30 20.20 18.03
C ALA A 333 4.29 19.12 17.62
N VAL A 334 5.03 19.37 16.53
CA VAL A 334 6.02 18.46 15.96
C VAL A 334 7.35 18.61 16.69
N ASP A 335 8.03 17.51 16.97
CA ASP A 335 9.39 17.51 17.52
C ASP A 335 10.37 18.19 16.54
N PRO A 336 11.17 19.16 16.99
CA PRO A 336 12.23 19.78 16.19
C PRO A 336 13.23 18.80 15.57
N ASP A 337 13.39 17.60 16.14
CA ASP A 337 14.35 16.58 15.69
C ASP A 337 13.84 15.78 14.48
N GLY A 338 12.63 16.07 13.99
CA GLY A 338 12.16 15.62 12.67
C GLY A 338 11.67 14.17 12.59
N TYR A 339 11.68 13.43 13.70
CA TYR A 339 11.26 12.03 13.76
C TYR A 339 9.87 11.87 14.38
N PRO A 340 8.99 11.02 13.81
CA PRO A 340 7.66 10.79 14.35
C PRO A 340 7.66 10.33 15.79
N LYS A 341 6.82 10.99 16.60
CA LYS A 341 6.40 10.48 17.91
C LYS A 341 4.96 9.99 17.86
N ASP A 342 4.67 8.99 18.67
CA ASP A 342 3.33 8.44 18.93
C ASP A 342 2.31 9.51 19.34
N GLU A 343 2.74 10.55 20.05
CA GLU A 343 1.89 11.67 20.46
C GLU A 343 1.54 12.64 19.30
N GLU A 344 2.13 12.53 18.11
CA GLU A 344 2.01 13.51 17.01
C GLU A 344 1.09 13.04 15.87
N VAL A 345 0.46 14.00 15.17
CA VAL A 345 -0.26 13.72 13.91
C VAL A 345 0.71 13.55 12.75
N TRP A 346 0.74 12.35 12.16
CA TRP A 346 1.57 12.02 11.01
C TRP A 346 0.77 11.63 9.77
N PRO A 347 1.17 12.15 8.59
CA PRO A 347 0.50 11.84 7.35
C PRO A 347 0.64 10.36 6.96
N MET A 348 -0.30 9.85 6.17
CA MET A 348 -0.10 8.60 5.44
C MET A 348 1.05 8.80 4.45
N ARG A 349 1.95 7.82 4.39
CA ARG A 349 3.17 7.92 3.59
C ARG A 349 3.13 6.95 2.44
N VAL A 350 3.51 7.45 1.27
CA VAL A 350 3.90 6.66 0.11
C VAL A 350 5.38 6.96 -0.14
N TYR A 351 6.24 6.07 0.33
CA TYR A 351 7.68 6.25 0.25
C TYR A 351 8.26 5.47 -0.93
N ILE A 352 9.18 6.08 -1.66
CA ILE A 352 9.75 5.53 -2.89
C ILE A 352 11.27 5.48 -2.76
N GLY A 353 11.89 4.43 -3.28
CA GLY A 353 13.34 4.33 -3.28
C GLY A 353 13.88 3.52 -4.46
N PRO A 354 15.21 3.55 -4.66
CA PRO A 354 16.20 4.20 -3.81
C PRO A 354 16.28 5.72 -4.05
N SER A 355 16.63 6.46 -2.99
CA SER A 355 16.97 7.88 -3.01
C SER A 355 18.43 8.07 -2.58
N LEU A 356 19.16 8.97 -3.25
CA LEU A 356 20.54 9.35 -2.90
C LEU A 356 20.63 10.78 -2.38
N ASP A 357 19.68 11.64 -2.78
CA ASP A 357 19.69 13.07 -2.52
C ASP A 357 18.34 13.48 -1.92
N HIS A 358 18.34 14.28 -0.86
CA HIS A 358 17.10 14.73 -0.24
C HIS A 358 16.43 15.88 -0.99
N ASP A 359 17.19 16.61 -1.83
CA ASP A 359 16.77 17.83 -2.52
C ASP A 359 16.62 17.67 -4.04
N ILE A 360 16.80 16.45 -4.57
CA ILE A 360 16.61 16.10 -5.98
C ILE A 360 15.68 14.91 -6.09
N MET A 361 14.69 14.99 -6.98
CA MET A 361 13.83 13.86 -7.32
C MET A 361 14.59 12.81 -8.14
N ASN A 362 14.97 11.71 -7.51
CA ASN A 362 15.80 10.66 -8.06
C ASN A 362 15.01 9.63 -8.90
N GLN A 363 13.78 9.33 -8.53
CA GLN A 363 12.85 8.37 -9.13
C GLN A 363 11.56 9.07 -9.65
N PRO A 364 11.67 10.09 -10.52
CA PRO A 364 10.53 10.92 -10.93
C PRO A 364 9.42 10.11 -11.63
N GLY A 365 9.77 8.98 -12.26
CA GLY A 365 8.78 8.10 -12.88
C GLY A 365 7.86 7.42 -11.86
N MET A 366 8.41 6.93 -10.76
CA MET A 366 7.64 6.21 -9.74
C MET A 366 6.88 7.20 -8.84
N VAL A 367 7.51 8.32 -8.49
CA VAL A 367 6.84 9.42 -7.76
C VAL A 367 5.70 9.99 -8.60
N GLY A 368 5.93 10.18 -9.89
CA GLY A 368 4.89 10.61 -10.80
C GLY A 368 3.73 9.62 -10.88
N LEU A 369 4.01 8.32 -11.00
CA LEU A 369 2.96 7.29 -11.01
C LEU A 369 2.14 7.31 -9.71
N ALA A 370 2.79 7.39 -8.55
CA ALA A 370 2.11 7.49 -7.26
C ALA A 370 1.18 8.71 -7.21
N MET A 371 1.70 9.90 -7.51
CA MET A 371 0.92 11.15 -7.52
C MET A 371 -0.24 11.08 -8.53
N TRP A 372 -0.02 10.50 -9.70
CA TRP A 372 -1.05 10.39 -10.74
C TRP A 372 -2.21 9.47 -10.35
N ILE A 373 -1.91 8.35 -9.68
CA ILE A 373 -2.93 7.43 -9.14
C ILE A 373 -3.67 8.09 -7.97
N GLY A 374 -2.93 8.72 -7.05
CA GLY A 374 -3.47 9.39 -5.87
C GLY A 374 -4.45 10.51 -6.21
N SER A 375 -4.08 11.38 -7.16
CA SER A 375 -4.91 12.51 -7.55
C SER A 375 -6.19 12.10 -8.28
N ASP A 376 -6.17 10.98 -9.02
CA ASP A 376 -7.28 10.60 -9.90
C ASP A 376 -8.04 9.37 -9.43
N ALA A 377 -7.44 8.18 -9.45
CA ALA A 377 -8.18 6.95 -9.14
C ALA A 377 -8.59 6.88 -7.66
N ILE A 378 -7.73 7.39 -6.78
CA ILE A 378 -7.94 7.42 -5.33
C ILE A 378 -8.70 8.68 -4.90
N GLY A 379 -8.55 9.78 -5.65
CA GLY A 379 -9.29 11.02 -5.45
C GLY A 379 -8.84 11.82 -4.22
N VAL A 380 -7.57 11.72 -3.84
CA VAL A 380 -6.99 12.41 -2.67
C VAL A 380 -6.12 13.61 -3.04
N GLU A 381 -6.43 14.26 -4.17
CA GLU A 381 -5.66 15.39 -4.71
C GLU A 381 -5.56 16.59 -3.75
N GLU A 382 -6.55 16.79 -2.87
CA GLU A 382 -6.57 17.89 -1.90
C GLU A 382 -5.78 17.56 -0.61
N GLN A 383 -5.66 16.27 -0.28
CA GLN A 383 -4.99 15.77 0.92
C GLN A 383 -3.51 15.44 0.68
N MET A 384 -3.14 15.19 -0.58
CA MET A 384 -1.85 14.66 -0.96
C MET A 384 -0.88 15.77 -1.41
N SER A 385 0.37 15.67 -0.96
CA SER A 385 1.46 16.45 -1.54
C SER A 385 2.73 15.62 -1.70
N MET A 386 3.58 16.02 -2.63
CA MET A 386 4.91 15.47 -2.79
C MET A 386 5.88 16.21 -1.88
N LEU A 387 6.72 15.52 -1.11
CA LEU A 387 7.81 16.18 -0.36
C LEU A 387 9.13 16.14 -1.12
N LEU A 388 9.91 17.22 -1.01
CA LEU A 388 11.25 17.35 -1.56
C LEU A 388 12.05 18.37 -0.75
N GLY A 389 13.24 18.01 -0.28
CA GLY A 389 14.05 18.81 0.63
C GLY A 389 14.82 19.98 0.01
N THR A 390 14.38 20.49 -1.15
CA THR A 390 14.95 21.70 -1.75
C THR A 390 14.88 22.85 -0.74
N ASP A 391 16.00 23.55 -0.55
CA ASP A 391 16.14 24.65 0.43
C ASP A 391 16.00 24.26 1.91
N HIS A 392 16.00 22.96 2.23
CA HIS A 392 15.91 22.44 3.59
C HIS A 392 17.17 21.65 4.01
N PRO A 393 17.56 21.66 5.31
CA PRO A 393 18.65 20.85 5.83
C PRO A 393 18.38 19.34 5.71
N ALA A 394 19.41 18.55 5.38
CA ALA A 394 19.27 17.12 5.13
C ALA A 394 18.78 16.29 6.33
N ASP A 395 18.94 16.80 7.56
CA ASP A 395 18.51 16.18 8.80
C ASP A 395 17.03 16.46 9.14
N THR A 396 16.46 17.57 8.70
CA THR A 396 15.09 18.00 9.07
C THR A 396 14.14 18.15 7.88
N TRP A 397 14.62 17.95 6.64
CA TRP A 397 13.89 18.35 5.43
C TRP A 397 12.46 17.81 5.31
N LYS A 398 12.21 16.57 5.77
CA LYS A 398 10.87 15.96 5.67
C LYS A 398 9.85 16.76 6.46
N VAL A 399 10.19 17.12 7.70
CA VAL A 399 9.32 17.91 8.57
C VAL A 399 9.24 19.34 8.09
N ASP A 400 10.37 19.95 7.71
CA ASP A 400 10.38 21.34 7.28
C ASP A 400 9.53 21.56 6.01
N ASP A 401 9.66 20.70 5.01
CA ASP A 401 8.87 20.79 3.76
C ASP A 401 7.40 20.42 4.00
N TRP A 402 7.11 19.41 4.84
CA TRP A 402 5.74 19.07 5.24
C TRP A 402 5.04 20.24 5.94
N MET A 403 5.73 20.92 6.86
CA MET A 403 5.22 22.12 7.54
C MET A 403 5.06 23.29 6.57
N ALA A 404 6.00 23.48 5.63
CA ALA A 404 5.91 24.53 4.61
C ALA A 404 4.73 24.33 3.65
N LYS A 405 4.26 23.09 3.49
CA LYS A 405 3.11 22.71 2.66
C LYS A 405 1.79 22.64 3.42
N ASP A 406 1.72 23.24 4.59
CA ASP A 406 0.52 23.28 5.44
C ASP A 406 0.06 21.88 5.88
N ARG A 407 1.03 20.99 6.16
CA ARG A 407 0.82 19.68 6.78
C ARG A 407 -0.19 18.81 6.02
N PRO A 408 0.07 18.47 4.74
CA PRO A 408 -0.79 17.57 3.97
C PRO A 408 -0.97 16.24 4.71
N GLU A 409 -2.16 15.65 4.61
CA GLU A 409 -2.54 14.42 5.32
C GLU A 409 -1.96 13.16 4.66
N ILE A 410 -1.58 13.26 3.39
CA ILE A 410 -0.92 12.20 2.62
C ILE A 410 0.34 12.79 1.98
N ILE A 411 1.48 12.10 2.13
CA ILE A 411 2.74 12.53 1.53
C ILE A 411 3.32 11.45 0.63
N VAL A 412 3.79 11.87 -0.54
CA VAL A 412 4.60 11.05 -1.45
C VAL A 412 6.02 11.59 -1.44
N TYR A 413 7.00 10.75 -1.13
CA TYR A 413 8.39 11.22 -1.05
C TYR A 413 9.38 10.10 -1.28
N GLU A 414 10.63 10.48 -1.53
CA GLU A 414 11.72 9.52 -1.73
C GLU A 414 12.52 9.34 -0.45
N ASP A 415 12.96 8.12 -0.16
CA ASP A 415 13.70 7.82 1.05
C ASP A 415 14.85 6.83 0.83
N THR A 416 15.80 6.88 1.76
CA THR A 416 16.78 5.80 1.97
C THR A 416 16.13 4.77 2.86
N THR A 417 15.44 3.82 2.22
CA THR A 417 14.52 2.92 2.89
C THR A 417 15.30 1.79 3.57
N ALA A 418 15.87 2.04 4.75
CA ALA A 418 16.82 1.12 5.39
C ALA A 418 16.18 0.04 6.28
N ARG A 419 14.88 0.12 6.59
CA ARG A 419 14.28 -0.60 7.73
C ARG A 419 13.35 -1.76 7.42
N SER A 420 12.84 -1.94 6.20
CA SER A 420 11.94 -3.07 5.89
C SER A 420 12.27 -3.76 4.56
N ASP A 421 11.50 -4.77 4.16
CA ASP A 421 11.82 -5.72 3.07
C ASP A 421 12.21 -5.05 1.75
N HIS A 422 11.64 -3.88 1.46
CA HIS A 422 11.99 -3.08 0.27
C HIS A 422 13.48 -2.76 0.16
N ALA A 423 14.22 -2.72 1.28
CA ALA A 423 15.65 -2.41 1.29
C ALA A 423 16.43 -3.46 0.49
N THR A 424 16.09 -4.74 0.64
CA THR A 424 16.82 -5.84 -0.02
C THR A 424 16.61 -5.82 -1.54
N PHE A 425 15.44 -5.38 -2.00
CA PHE A 425 15.17 -5.16 -3.43
C PHE A 425 16.03 -4.02 -4.01
N GLN A 426 16.20 -2.93 -3.28
CA GLN A 426 17.06 -1.83 -3.70
C GLN A 426 18.54 -2.22 -3.66
N ASP A 427 18.98 -2.82 -2.55
CA ASP A 427 20.40 -3.12 -2.31
C ASP A 427 20.89 -4.30 -3.15
N ASN A 428 20.12 -5.38 -3.25
CA ASN A 428 20.56 -6.61 -3.89
C ASN A 428 20.28 -6.62 -5.40
N LEU A 429 19.17 -6.00 -5.84
CA LEU A 429 18.69 -6.04 -7.23
C LEU A 429 18.75 -4.67 -7.93
N GLY A 430 18.87 -3.56 -7.21
CA GLY A 430 18.75 -2.22 -7.78
C GLY A 430 17.32 -1.90 -8.23
N THR A 431 16.31 -2.60 -7.72
CA THR A 431 14.91 -2.43 -8.12
C THR A 431 14.30 -1.19 -7.46
N VAL A 432 13.50 -0.42 -8.22
CA VAL A 432 12.71 0.68 -7.65
C VAL A 432 11.55 0.13 -6.84
N THR A 433 11.33 0.68 -5.65
CA THR A 433 10.29 0.22 -4.73
C THR A 433 9.33 1.34 -4.38
N MET A 434 8.07 0.98 -4.16
CA MET A 434 7.06 1.84 -3.54
C MET A 434 6.58 1.14 -2.28
N GLY A 435 6.54 1.85 -1.16
CA GLY A 435 5.96 1.35 0.07
C GLY A 435 4.85 2.26 0.57
N PHE A 436 3.87 1.65 1.23
CA PHE A 436 2.79 2.35 1.91
C PHE A 436 3.03 2.28 3.41
N GLY A 437 2.68 3.32 4.14
CA GLY A 437 2.67 3.30 5.61
C GLY A 437 3.98 3.70 6.28
N GLY A 438 4.11 3.29 7.55
CA GLY A 438 5.31 3.46 8.36
C GLY A 438 5.22 4.51 9.48
N LEU A 439 4.24 4.40 10.38
CA LEU A 439 4.40 5.00 11.71
C LEU A 439 5.36 4.15 12.56
N VAL A 440 6.59 3.95 12.07
CA VAL A 440 7.65 3.37 12.88
C VAL A 440 7.80 4.29 14.09
N ASP A 441 7.45 3.79 15.27
CA ASP A 441 7.35 4.53 16.53
C ASP A 441 6.24 5.60 16.63
N GLY A 442 5.40 5.76 15.60
CA GLY A 442 4.26 6.70 15.60
C GLY A 442 2.89 6.05 15.93
N TYR A 443 2.80 4.73 15.90
CA TYR A 443 1.67 3.98 16.47
C TYR A 443 2.09 3.42 17.83
N TRP A 444 1.39 3.78 18.90
CA TRP A 444 1.80 3.42 20.28
C TRP A 444 1.96 1.90 20.47
N CYS A 445 1.06 1.14 19.86
CA CYS A 445 1.05 -0.32 19.97
C CYS A 445 1.99 -1.04 19.00
N TYR A 446 2.78 -0.32 18.20
CA TYR A 446 3.80 -0.89 17.34
C TYR A 446 4.78 -1.78 18.16
N HIS A 447 4.87 -3.06 17.76
CA HIS A 447 5.61 -4.12 18.46
C HIS A 447 5.18 -4.34 19.91
N GLN A 448 3.91 -4.10 20.23
CA GLN A 448 3.36 -4.30 21.57
C GLN A 448 2.22 -5.32 21.57
N THR A 449 1.91 -5.87 22.75
CA THR A 449 0.79 -6.80 22.92
C THR A 449 -0.58 -6.17 22.69
N CYS A 450 -0.69 -4.84 22.69
CA CYS A 450 -1.90 -4.11 22.33
C CYS A 450 -2.07 -3.92 20.81
N ASP A 451 -1.16 -4.43 19.96
CA ASP A 451 -1.32 -4.39 18.50
C ASP A 451 -2.42 -5.34 18.03
N THR A 452 -3.66 -4.91 18.25
CA THR A 452 -4.91 -5.67 18.04
C THR A 452 -5.84 -4.92 17.10
N VAL A 453 -6.83 -5.63 16.55
CA VAL A 453 -7.84 -5.03 15.66
C VAL A 453 -8.68 -3.98 16.40
N ASP A 454 -9.06 -4.26 17.66
CA ASP A 454 -9.82 -3.32 18.47
C ASP A 454 -9.04 -2.03 18.72
N GLU A 455 -7.74 -2.12 18.98
CA GLU A 455 -6.88 -0.94 19.14
C GLU A 455 -6.79 -0.12 17.85
N MET A 456 -6.63 -0.78 16.68
CA MET A 456 -6.65 -0.08 15.38
C MET A 456 -8.00 0.60 15.11
N ILE A 457 -9.11 -0.03 15.49
CA ILE A 457 -10.46 0.55 15.36
C ILE A 457 -10.56 1.79 16.24
N ASP A 458 -10.24 1.67 17.53
CA ASP A 458 -10.32 2.78 18.48
C ASP A 458 -9.41 3.94 18.05
N TRP A 459 -8.21 3.63 17.57
CA TRP A 459 -7.26 4.60 17.04
C TRP A 459 -7.82 5.41 15.85
N MET A 460 -8.62 4.76 15.00
CA MET A 460 -9.19 5.37 13.80
C MET A 460 -10.51 6.09 14.05
N ASP A 461 -11.05 6.08 15.26
CA ASP A 461 -12.35 6.68 15.56
C ASP A 461 -12.28 8.21 15.69
N THR A 462 -13.05 8.90 14.85
CA THR A 462 -13.14 10.38 14.81
C THR A 462 -14.48 10.89 15.35
N THR A 463 -15.28 10.03 15.99
CA THR A 463 -16.59 10.40 16.52
C THR A 463 -16.45 11.40 17.66
N GLY A 464 -17.06 12.58 17.50
CA GLY A 464 -17.00 13.65 18.49
C GLY A 464 -15.62 14.32 18.63
N LYS A 465 -14.69 14.06 17.70
CA LYS A 465 -13.38 14.72 17.61
C LYS A 465 -13.49 16.05 16.86
N ASP A 466 -12.54 16.94 17.09
CA ASP A 466 -12.44 18.24 16.38
C ASP A 466 -11.59 18.18 15.11
N TYR A 467 -11.09 16.99 14.78
CA TYR A 467 -10.34 16.66 13.57
C TYR A 467 -10.97 15.47 12.83
N GLY A 468 -10.69 15.39 11.52
CA GLY A 468 -11.26 14.38 10.64
C GLY A 468 -12.77 14.53 10.43
N ASP A 469 -13.30 13.77 9.46
CA ASP A 469 -14.75 13.63 9.29
C ASP A 469 -15.31 12.75 10.41
N GLU A 470 -16.46 13.12 11.01
CA GLU A 470 -17.10 12.32 12.07
C GLU A 470 -17.53 10.93 11.57
N ARG A 471 -16.76 9.90 11.93
CA ARG A 471 -16.95 8.51 11.48
C ARG A 471 -16.48 7.54 12.57
N SER A 472 -17.07 6.35 12.59
CA SER A 472 -16.62 5.26 13.46
C SER A 472 -15.21 4.79 13.09
N GLY A 473 -14.51 4.26 14.07
CA GLY A 473 -13.19 3.64 13.90
C GLY A 473 -13.15 2.59 12.79
N THR A 474 -14.12 1.67 12.79
CA THR A 474 -14.23 0.63 11.75
C THR A 474 -14.41 1.23 10.37
N SER A 475 -15.26 2.26 10.20
CA SER A 475 -15.43 2.88 8.89
C SER A 475 -14.14 3.53 8.39
N ASN A 476 -13.39 4.20 9.26
CA ASN A 476 -12.15 4.87 8.89
C ASN A 476 -11.02 3.87 8.62
N LEU A 477 -10.89 2.81 9.41
CA LEU A 477 -9.92 1.75 9.17
C LEU A 477 -10.18 1.05 7.83
N VAL A 478 -11.43 0.71 7.53
CA VAL A 478 -11.82 0.12 6.23
C VAL A 478 -11.55 1.09 5.07
N ASP A 479 -11.77 2.38 5.25
CA ASP A 479 -11.48 3.42 4.26
C ASP A 479 -9.96 3.54 3.97
N ALA A 480 -9.14 3.47 5.02
CA ALA A 480 -7.67 3.46 4.92
C ALA A 480 -7.16 2.24 4.15
N LEU A 481 -7.64 1.04 4.51
CA LEU A 481 -7.27 -0.21 3.86
C LEU A 481 -7.72 -0.22 2.39
N ASP A 482 -8.92 0.28 2.08
CA ASP A 482 -9.43 0.42 0.70
C ASP A 482 -8.53 1.33 -0.13
N THR A 483 -8.13 2.48 0.44
CA THR A 483 -7.27 3.47 -0.21
C THR A 483 -5.94 2.87 -0.63
N ILE A 484 -5.23 2.20 0.29
CA ILE A 484 -3.91 1.61 0.04
C ILE A 484 -4.01 0.44 -0.93
N THR A 485 -4.98 -0.45 -0.74
CA THR A 485 -5.16 -1.66 -1.57
C THR A 485 -5.47 -1.30 -3.02
N TRP A 486 -6.33 -0.30 -3.25
CA TRP A 486 -6.60 0.19 -4.60
C TRP A 486 -5.41 0.89 -5.22
N TRP A 487 -4.64 1.66 -4.44
CA TRP A 487 -3.43 2.31 -4.95
C TRP A 487 -2.41 1.28 -5.42
N ALA A 488 -2.17 0.22 -4.64
CA ALA A 488 -1.33 -0.90 -5.02
C ALA A 488 -1.86 -1.64 -6.27
N THR A 489 -3.19 -1.85 -6.36
CA THR A 489 -3.84 -2.50 -7.51
C THR A 489 -3.70 -1.67 -8.79
N TYR A 490 -3.85 -0.35 -8.72
CA TYR A 490 -3.62 0.52 -9.89
C TYR A 490 -2.15 0.58 -10.27
N SER A 491 -1.24 0.59 -9.30
CA SER A 491 0.19 0.46 -9.57
C SER A 491 0.46 -0.82 -10.34
N PHE A 492 -0.17 -1.94 -9.97
CA PHE A 492 -0.07 -3.19 -10.72
C PHE A 492 -0.39 -3.01 -12.20
N PHE A 493 -1.59 -2.50 -12.53
CA PHE A 493 -2.02 -2.39 -13.91
C PHE A 493 -1.11 -1.49 -14.76
N HIS A 494 -0.61 -0.39 -14.18
CA HIS A 494 0.31 0.51 -14.88
C HIS A 494 1.68 -0.10 -15.09
N LEU A 495 2.22 -0.78 -14.07
CA LEU A 495 3.53 -1.40 -14.14
C LEU A 495 3.53 -2.63 -15.07
N ASP A 496 2.40 -3.32 -15.25
CA ASP A 496 2.29 -4.39 -16.24
C ASP A 496 2.45 -3.88 -17.68
N GLU A 497 1.79 -2.75 -18.00
CA GLU A 497 1.88 -2.13 -19.32
C GLU A 497 3.25 -1.48 -19.55
N ASN A 498 3.71 -0.67 -18.60
CA ASN A 498 4.93 0.10 -18.70
C ASN A 498 5.69 0.13 -17.36
N PRO A 499 6.53 -0.88 -17.09
CA PRO A 499 7.31 -0.93 -15.85
C PRO A 499 8.19 0.32 -15.69
N VAL A 500 8.14 0.93 -14.51
CA VAL A 500 9.04 2.02 -14.15
C VAL A 500 10.33 1.41 -13.63
N ARG A 501 11.47 1.71 -14.25
CA ARG A 501 12.77 1.23 -13.76
C ARG A 501 13.39 2.22 -12.80
N ASN A 502 14.30 1.72 -11.96
CA ASN A 502 15.20 2.57 -11.19
C ASN A 502 15.94 3.50 -12.14
N ALA A 503 15.84 4.82 -11.93
CA ALA A 503 16.42 5.83 -12.81
C ALA A 503 17.96 5.80 -12.88
N TYR A 504 18.62 5.09 -11.97
CA TYR A 504 20.07 4.89 -11.96
C TYR A 504 20.55 3.71 -12.82
N LEU A 505 19.63 2.86 -13.30
CA LEU A 505 19.90 1.70 -14.16
C LEU A 505 19.44 1.98 -15.59
#